data_AF-A0AB74DZP8-F1
#
_entry.id   AF-A0AB74DZP8-F1
#
_cell.length_a   1.000
_cell.length_b   1.000
_cell.length_c   1.000
_cell.angle_alpha   90.00
_cell.angle_beta   90.00
_cell.angle_gamma   90.00
#
_symmetry.space_group_name_H-M   'P 1'
#
loop_
_entity.id
_entity.type
_entity.pdbx_description
1 polymer ?
#
loop_
_entity_poly.entity_id
_entity_poly.type
_entity_poly.pdbx_seq_one_letter_code
_entity_poly.pdbx_strand_id
1 'polypeptide(L)'
;MTFTLSDEQYKNLCTNSNKLLDKLHKALKDREEYKKQRYELIGVIAKLRDCNKELEKKASAWDRYCKSVEKDLINKFGNDDERVKFGMELNNKI
;
A
#
# COMPACT_ATOMS: atom_id res chain seq x y z
N MET A 1 -32.25 -51.23 13.89
CA MET A 1 -30.96 -51.65 14.47
C MET A 1 -30.32 -50.42 15.08
N THR A 2 -30.28 -50.32 16.41
CA THR A 2 -29.67 -49.19 17.14
C THR A 2 -28.21 -49.51 17.42
N PHE A 3 -27.30 -48.69 16.89
CA PHE A 3 -25.88 -48.77 17.20
C PHE A 3 -25.62 -47.96 18.47
N THR A 4 -25.19 -48.62 19.54
CA THR A 4 -24.78 -47.98 20.80
C THR A 4 -23.27 -47.99 20.89
N LEU A 5 -22.68 -46.81 21.09
CA LEU A 5 -21.25 -46.68 21.39
C LEU A 5 -20.98 -47.22 22.80
N SER A 6 -19.81 -47.81 23.01
CA SER A 6 -19.32 -48.04 24.37
C SER A 6 -18.98 -46.71 25.04
N ASP A 7 -18.95 -46.68 26.38
CA ASP A 7 -18.62 -45.48 27.14
C ASP A 7 -17.23 -44.91 26.76
N GLU A 8 -16.27 -45.76 26.46
CA GLU A 8 -14.93 -45.35 26.02
C GLU A 8 -14.96 -44.71 24.62
N GLN A 9 -15.71 -45.30 23.67
CA GLN A 9 -15.90 -44.73 22.35
C GLN A 9 -16.60 -43.37 22.42
N TYR A 10 -17.62 -43.25 23.27
CA TYR A 10 -18.33 -42.00 23.50
C TYR A 10 -17.40 -40.93 24.09
N LYS A 11 -16.63 -41.27 25.13
CA LYS A 11 -15.67 -40.34 25.76
C LYS A 11 -14.60 -39.86 24.79
N ASN A 12 -14.08 -40.75 23.95
CA ASN A 12 -13.10 -40.40 22.91
C ASN A 12 -13.72 -39.48 21.84
N LEU A 13 -14.96 -39.77 21.41
CA LEU A 13 -15.69 -38.92 20.47
C LEU A 13 -15.90 -37.51 21.04
N CYS A 14 -16.35 -37.38 22.30
CA CYS A 14 -16.54 -36.08 22.94
C CYS A 14 -15.22 -35.31 23.05
N THR A 15 -14.14 -35.98 23.46
CA THR A 15 -12.81 -35.35 23.58
C THR A 15 -12.31 -34.82 22.24
N ASN A 16 -12.44 -35.62 21.18
CA ASN A 16 -12.03 -35.22 19.84
C ASN A 16 -12.90 -34.09 19.28
N SER A 17 -14.21 -34.14 19.54
CA SER A 17 -15.15 -33.09 19.14
C SER A 17 -14.82 -31.76 19.80
N ASN A 18 -14.52 -31.76 21.11
CA ASN A 18 -14.12 -30.56 21.84
C ASN A 18 -12.80 -29.98 21.30
N LYS A 19 -11.79 -30.82 21.05
CA LYS A 19 -10.53 -30.39 20.43
C LYS A 19 -10.75 -29.75 19.06
N LEU A 20 -11.68 -30.27 18.26
CA LEU A 20 -12.01 -29.68 16.96
C LEU A 20 -12.74 -28.34 17.13
N LEU A 21 -13.69 -28.26 18.07
CA LEU A 21 -14.40 -27.03 18.39
C LEU A 21 -13.44 -25.91 18.82
N ASP A 22 -12.47 -26.22 19.67
CA ASP A 22 -11.45 -25.25 20.11
C ASP A 22 -10.61 -24.73 18.95
N LYS A 23 -10.20 -25.61 18.04
CA LYS A 23 -9.46 -25.22 16.83
C LYS A 23 -10.31 -24.33 15.93
N LEU A 24 -11.59 -24.65 15.76
CA LEU A 24 -12.53 -23.83 14.97
C LEU A 24 -12.72 -22.45 15.61
N HIS A 25 -12.92 -22.37 16.92
CA HIS A 25 -13.04 -21.10 17.63
C HIS A 25 -11.78 -20.23 17.47
N LYS A 26 -10.60 -20.83 17.57
CA LYS A 26 -9.35 -20.09 17.34
C LYS A 26 -9.25 -19.58 15.91
N ALA A 27 -9.50 -20.44 14.92
CA ALA A 27 -9.47 -20.05 13.51
C ALA A 27 -10.48 -18.92 13.17
N LEU A 28 -11.66 -18.93 13.80
CA LEU A 28 -12.65 -17.87 13.64
C LEU A 28 -12.18 -16.53 14.23
N LYS A 29 -11.53 -16.56 15.40
CA LYS A 29 -10.94 -15.35 16.02
C LYS A 29 -9.84 -14.78 15.14
N ASP A 30 -8.90 -15.62 14.70
CA ASP A 30 -7.80 -15.22 13.83
C ASP A 30 -8.34 -14.60 12.52
N ARG A 31 -9.38 -15.21 11.94
CA ARG A 31 -10.05 -14.70 10.73
C ARG A 31 -10.62 -13.29 10.91
N GLU A 32 -11.28 -13.00 12.04
CA GLU A 32 -11.82 -11.67 12.28
C GLU A 32 -10.71 -10.63 12.51
N GLU A 33 -9.60 -11.01 13.14
CA GLU A 33 -8.43 -10.15 13.26
C GLU A 33 -7.80 -9.84 11.89
N TYR A 34 -7.59 -10.84 11.04
CA TYR A 34 -7.11 -10.63 9.67
C TYR A 34 -8.05 -9.76 8.84
N LYS A 35 -9.36 -9.92 9.03
CA LYS A 35 -10.35 -9.08 8.36
C LYS A 35 -10.22 -7.62 8.78
N LYS A 36 -9.99 -7.35 10.07
CA LYS A 36 -9.75 -6.00 10.60
C LYS A 36 -8.48 -5.39 10.00
N GLN A 37 -7.35 -6.11 10.06
CA GLN A 37 -6.08 -5.68 9.49
C GLN A 37 -6.20 -5.37 7.99
N ARG A 38 -6.97 -6.19 7.25
CA ARG A 38 -7.22 -5.96 5.83
C ARG A 38 -7.94 -4.63 5.58
N TYR A 39 -8.95 -4.28 6.38
CA TYR A 39 -9.64 -2.99 6.22
C TYR A 39 -8.73 -1.81 6.54
N GLU A 40 -7.91 -1.92 7.60
CA GLU A 40 -6.92 -0.90 7.94
C GLU A 40 -5.91 -0.69 6.80
N LEU A 41 -5.40 -1.80 6.23
CA LEU A 41 -4.46 -1.75 5.11
C LEU A 41 -5.09 -1.12 3.85
N ILE A 42 -6.34 -1.46 3.53
CA ILE A 42 -7.07 -0.83 2.42
C ILE A 42 -7.18 0.68 2.64
N GLY A 43 -7.48 1.12 3.86
CA GLY A 43 -7.54 2.54 4.22
C GLY A 43 -6.21 3.26 4.04
N VAL A 44 -5.09 2.63 4.45
CA VAL A 44 -3.75 3.17 4.24
C VAL A 44 -3.39 3.26 2.76
N ILE A 45 -3.67 2.21 1.98
CA ILE A 45 -3.41 2.19 0.53
C ILE A 45 -4.18 3.30 -0.19
N ALA A 46 -5.44 3.55 0.18
CA ALA A 46 -6.22 4.63 -0.41
C ALA A 46 -5.57 6.01 -0.17
N LYS A 47 -5.16 6.29 1.07
CA LYS A 47 -4.47 7.55 1.41
C LYS A 47 -3.14 7.72 0.66
N LEU A 48 -2.38 6.64 0.51
CA LEU A 48 -1.12 6.67 -0.25
C LEU A 48 -1.35 6.93 -1.73
N ARG A 49 -2.41 6.35 -2.33
CA ARG A 49 -2.78 6.63 -3.72
C ARG A 49 -3.15 8.10 -3.94
N ASP A 50 -3.91 8.69 -3.02
CA ASP A 50 -4.27 10.11 -3.09
C ASP A 50 -3.04 11.00 -2.96
N CYS A 51 -2.14 10.68 -2.01
CA CYS A 51 -0.88 11.40 -1.83
C CYS A 51 0.00 11.33 -3.10
N ASN A 52 0.15 10.14 -3.67
CA ASN A 52 0.93 9.95 -4.89
C ASN A 52 0.37 10.77 -6.05
N LYS A 53 -0.95 10.82 -6.23
CA LYS A 53 -1.59 11.64 -7.27
C LYS A 53 -1.26 13.13 -7.12
N GLU A 54 -1.22 13.64 -5.89
CA GLU A 54 -0.83 15.03 -5.64
C GLU A 54 0.67 15.27 -5.87
N LEU A 55 1.52 14.30 -5.53
CA LEU A 55 2.96 14.37 -5.83
C LEU A 55 3.23 14.33 -7.33
N GLU A 56 2.54 13.48 -8.09
CA GLU A 56 2.63 13.42 -9.55
C GLU A 56 2.23 14.75 -10.21
N LYS A 57 1.17 15.40 -9.72
CA LYS A 57 0.78 16.74 -10.17
C LYS A 57 1.88 17.78 -9.90
N LYS A 58 2.46 17.76 -8.70
CA LYS A 58 3.55 18.68 -8.32
C LYS A 58 4.80 18.46 -9.16
N ALA A 59 5.20 17.20 -9.34
CA ALA A 59 6.32 16.84 -10.22
C ALA A 59 6.07 17.31 -11.66
N SER A 60 4.86 17.07 -12.19
CA SER A 60 4.48 17.53 -13.54
C SER A 60 4.51 19.05 -13.68
N ALA A 61 4.08 19.78 -12.64
CA ALA A 61 4.13 21.24 -12.62
C ALA A 61 5.58 21.74 -12.58
N TRP A 62 6.44 21.09 -11.80
CA TRP A 62 7.87 21.38 -11.74
C TRP A 62 8.56 21.14 -13.09
N ASP A 63 8.31 20.01 -13.75
CA ASP A 63 8.86 19.73 -15.08
C ASP A 63 8.48 20.80 -16.11
N ARG A 64 7.23 21.30 -16.06
CA ARG A 64 6.77 22.39 -16.93
C ARG A 64 7.48 23.70 -16.60
N TYR A 65 7.67 23.99 -15.32
CA TYR A 65 8.40 25.17 -14.88
C TYR A 65 9.86 25.13 -15.37
N CYS A 66 10.57 24.02 -15.17
CA CYS A 66 11.95 23.86 -15.64
C CYS A 66 12.09 24.09 -17.15
N LYS A 67 11.16 23.55 -17.95
CA LYS A 67 11.12 23.78 -19.41
C LYS A 67 10.83 25.24 -19.77
N SER A 68 10.00 25.93 -19.00
CA SER A 68 9.74 27.36 -19.20
C SER A 68 10.98 28.19 -18.93
N VAL A 69 11.68 27.91 -17.83
CA VAL A 69 12.94 28.58 -17.48
C VAL A 69 14.00 28.36 -18.55
N GLU A 70 14.16 27.13 -19.04
CA GLU A 70 15.07 26.81 -20.13
C GLU A 70 14.78 27.66 -21.37
N LYS A 71 13.51 27.72 -21.77
CA LYS A 71 13.07 28.51 -22.92
C LYS A 71 13.36 30.01 -22.73
N ASP A 72 13.11 30.55 -21.54
CA ASP A 72 13.35 31.97 -21.26
C ASP A 72 14.85 32.31 -21.27
N LEU A 73 15.69 31.41 -20.74
CA LEU A 73 17.14 31.54 -20.79
C LEU A 73 17.65 31.50 -22.23
N ILE A 74 17.21 30.54 -23.03
CA ILE A 74 17.54 30.42 -24.46
C ILE A 74 17.10 31.66 -25.24
N ASN A 75 15.88 32.14 -25.04
CA ASN A 75 15.38 33.33 -25.74
C ASN A 75 16.19 34.58 -25.40
N LYS A 76 16.73 34.67 -24.18
CA LYS A 76 17.46 35.84 -23.70
C LYS A 76 18.95 35.82 -24.07
N PHE A 77 19.57 34.65 -24.09
CA PHE A 77 21.03 34.51 -24.20
C PHE A 77 21.48 33.70 -25.42
N GLY A 78 20.59 32.96 -26.09
CA GLY A 78 20.91 32.03 -27.17
C GLY A 78 21.19 30.61 -26.67
N ASN A 79 21.12 29.63 -27.57
CA ASN A 79 21.19 28.20 -27.23
C ASN A 79 22.53 27.74 -26.63
N ASP A 80 23.65 28.30 -27.10
CA ASP A 80 24.99 27.82 -26.75
C ASP A 80 25.69 28.67 -25.68
N ASP A 81 24.95 29.60 -25.05
CA ASP A 81 25.51 30.50 -24.04
C ASP A 81 25.74 29.76 -22.70
N GLU A 82 26.94 29.90 -22.13
CA GLU A 82 27.34 29.26 -20.87
C GLU A 82 26.40 29.60 -19.70
N ARG A 83 25.75 30.77 -19.72
CA ARG A 83 24.79 31.19 -18.71
C ARG A 83 23.50 30.37 -18.77
N VAL A 84 23.12 29.85 -19.94
CA VAL A 84 21.99 28.93 -20.06
C VAL A 84 22.33 27.61 -19.38
N LYS A 85 23.52 27.05 -19.63
CA LYS A 85 24.00 25.81 -18.97
C LYS A 85 24.07 25.98 -17.46
N PHE A 86 24.72 27.04 -16.99
CA PHE A 86 24.82 27.34 -15.56
C PHE A 86 23.45 27.60 -14.91
N GLY A 87 22.56 28.34 -15.60
CA GLY A 87 21.20 28.60 -15.14
C GLY A 87 20.36 27.33 -14.99
N MET A 88 20.47 26.39 -15.94
CA MET A 88 19.80 25.09 -15.86
C MET A 88 20.39 24.19 -14.77
N GLU A 89 21.71 24.21 -14.56
CA GLU A 89 22.33 23.50 -13.43
C GLU A 89 21.85 24.01 -12.08
N LEU A 90 21.66 25.32 -11.91
CA LEU A 90 21.06 25.88 -10.70
C LEU A 90 19.60 25.47 -10.56
N ASN A 91 18.81 25.57 -11.63
CA ASN A 91 17.39 25.25 -11.62
C ASN A 91 17.10 23.78 -11.28
N ASN A 92 17.95 22.86 -11.75
CA ASN A 92 17.79 21.42 -11.48
C ASN A 92 18.25 20.99 -10.08
N LYS A 93 18.89 21.88 -9.30
CA LYS A 93 19.36 21.62 -7.93
C LYS A 93 18.40 22.14 -6.85
N ILE A 94 17.33 22.84 -7.25
CA ILE A 94 16.25 23.33 -6.37
C ILE A 94 15.23 22.21 -6.17
#